data_AF-A0A7J3RAD1-F1
#
_entry.id   AF-A0A7J3RAD1-F1
#
_cell.length_a   1.000
_cell.length_b   1.000
_cell.length_c   1.000
_cell.angle_alpha   90.00
_cell.angle_beta   90.00
_cell.angle_gamma   90.00
#
_symmetry.space_group_name_H-M   'P 1'
#
loop_
_entity.id
_entity.type
_entity.pdbx_description
1 polymer ?
#
loop_
_entity_poly.entity_id
_entity_poly.type
_entity_poly.pdbx_seq_one_letter_code
_entity_poly.pdbx_strand_id
1 'polypeptide(L)'
;MKEISFKKIKRDEIDYAFLATFLMIIGCLIVLISKKRTNYVMYYLKHSLVIFMIGVIIGLSKDLINKIPLGNLINIILIIIFAFLWSLSWMYSLTGKKKNIPLITDLVFRIFN
;
A
#
# COMPACT_ATOMS: atom_id res chain seq x y z
N MET A 1 29.58 -12.25 7.54
CA MET A 1 28.11 -12.37 7.38
C MET A 1 27.48 -11.30 8.27
N LYS A 2 26.90 -10.23 7.70
CA LYS A 2 26.39 -9.09 8.49
C LYS A 2 25.12 -9.55 9.21
N GLU A 3 25.19 -9.68 10.53
CA GLU A 3 24.02 -9.94 11.37
C GLU A 3 23.01 -8.80 11.17
N ILE A 4 21.92 -9.11 10.49
CA ILE A 4 20.76 -8.22 10.42
C ILE A 4 20.09 -8.31 11.79
N SER A 5 20.40 -7.37 12.68
CA SER A 5 19.78 -7.28 13.99
C SER A 5 18.27 -7.10 13.80
N PHE A 6 17.50 -8.15 14.09
CA PHE A 6 16.05 -8.10 14.16
C PHE A 6 15.64 -7.28 15.38
N LYS A 7 15.69 -5.96 15.26
CA LYS A 7 15.13 -5.05 16.25
C LYS A 7 13.63 -5.32 16.32
N LYS A 8 13.19 -5.92 17.43
CA LYS A 8 11.80 -6.29 17.70
C LYS A 8 10.92 -5.04 17.55
N ILE A 9 10.08 -5.01 16.52
CA ILE A 9 9.16 -3.88 16.28
C ILE A 9 8.14 -3.85 17.42
N LYS A 10 7.95 -2.67 18.02
CA LYS A 10 6.99 -2.49 19.10
C LYS A 10 5.56 -2.64 18.57
N ARG A 11 4.66 -3.20 19.39
CA ARG A 11 3.29 -3.54 18.99
C ARG A 11 2.50 -2.30 18.53
N ASP A 12 2.73 -1.17 19.17
CA ASP A 12 2.14 0.12 18.78
C ASP A 12 2.53 0.56 17.35
N GLU A 13 3.76 0.33 16.91
CA GLU A 13 4.19 0.64 15.54
C GLU A 13 3.50 -0.24 14.48
N ILE A 14 3.11 -1.46 14.84
CA ILE A 14 2.36 -2.38 13.99
C ILE A 14 0.92 -1.89 13.83
N ASP A 15 0.29 -1.48 14.94
CA ASP A 15 -1.08 -0.95 14.94
C ASP A 15 -1.19 0.32 14.09
N TYR A 16 -0.21 1.23 14.20
CA TYR A 16 -0.16 2.44 13.36
C TYR A 16 0.08 2.12 11.88
N ALA A 17 0.95 1.15 11.55
CA ALA A 17 1.17 0.73 10.17
C ALA A 17 -0.09 0.11 9.56
N PHE A 18 -0.81 -0.72 10.32
CA PHE A 18 -2.09 -1.26 9.89
C PHE A 18 -3.10 -0.15 9.66
N LEU A 19 -3.25 0.80 10.59
CA LEU A 19 -4.16 1.93 10.43
C LEU A 19 -3.84 2.76 9.19
N ALA A 20 -2.55 3.02 8.93
CA ALA A 20 -2.06 3.73 7.74
C ALA A 20 -2.54 3.08 6.45
N THR A 21 -2.49 1.76 6.42
CA THR A 21 -2.76 0.94 5.25
C THR A 21 -4.25 0.66 5.09
N PHE A 22 -4.96 0.47 6.21
CA PHE A 22 -6.38 0.14 6.29
C PHE A 22 -7.27 1.33 5.89
N LEU A 23 -6.91 2.56 6.29
CA LEU A 23 -7.74 3.75 6.04
C LEU A 23 -7.30 4.59 4.82
N MET A 24 -6.35 4.14 4.01
CA MET A 24 -5.80 4.85 2.83
C MET A 24 -5.49 6.34 3.09
N ILE A 25 -6.45 7.26 2.87
CA ILE A 25 -6.31 8.69 3.15
C ILE A 25 -6.29 8.98 4.65
N ILE A 26 -7.27 8.47 5.40
CA ILE A 26 -7.43 8.81 6.82
C ILE A 26 -6.32 8.14 7.66
N GLY A 27 -5.87 6.96 7.23
CA GLY A 27 -4.74 6.24 7.83
C GLY A 27 -3.43 6.98 7.61
N CYS A 28 -3.22 7.49 6.40
CA CYS A 28 -2.07 8.31 6.06
C CYS A 28 -2.05 9.62 6.87
N LEU A 29 -3.20 10.28 7.02
CA LEU A 29 -3.37 11.46 7.89
C LEU A 29 -3.05 11.14 9.36
N ILE A 30 -3.57 10.05 9.91
CA ILE A 30 -3.32 9.64 11.30
C ILE A 30 -1.83 9.36 11.52
N VAL A 31 -1.15 8.72 10.56
CA VAL A 31 0.30 8.46 10.66
C VAL A 31 1.14 9.72 10.43
N LEU A 32 0.72 10.65 9.58
CA LEU A 32 1.43 11.92 9.41
C LEU A 32 1.31 12.81 10.66
N ILE A 33 0.17 12.75 11.34
CA ILE A 33 -0.11 13.46 12.60
C ILE A 33 0.58 12.75 13.78
N SER A 34 0.57 11.42 13.81
CA SER A 34 1.27 10.63 14.82
C SER A 34 2.77 10.75 14.58
N LYS A 35 3.50 11.46 15.46
CA LYS A 35 4.97 11.70 15.37
C LYS A 35 5.85 10.44 15.24
N LYS A 36 5.28 9.25 15.13
CA LYS A 36 5.95 7.96 14.91
C LYS A 36 6.41 7.79 13.46
N ARG A 37 7.42 8.56 13.06
CA ARG A 37 8.09 8.45 11.74
C ARG A 37 9.17 7.38 11.71
N THR A 38 8.88 6.16 12.17
CA THR A 38 9.88 5.09 12.10
C THR A 38 10.06 4.63 10.64
N ASN A 39 11.25 4.13 10.31
CA ASN A 39 11.56 3.62 8.96
C ASN A 39 10.61 2.51 8.51
N TYR A 40 9.92 1.83 9.44
CA TYR A 40 8.89 0.84 9.17
C TYR A 40 7.57 1.51 8.78
N VAL A 41 7.09 2.41 9.63
CA VAL A 41 5.84 3.16 9.40
C VAL A 41 5.90 3.94 8.09
N MET A 42 7.02 4.62 7.81
CA MET A 42 7.22 5.37 6.57
C MET A 42 7.25 4.47 5.32
N TYR A 43 7.75 3.25 5.44
CA TYR A 43 7.77 2.29 4.33
C TYR A 43 6.34 1.91 3.93
N TYR A 44 5.50 1.51 4.89
CA TYR A 44 4.11 1.17 4.61
C TYR A 44 3.28 2.37 4.20
N LEU A 45 3.53 3.55 4.78
CA LEU A 45 2.88 4.80 4.36
C LEU A 45 3.06 5.09 2.86
N LYS A 46 4.29 4.99 2.35
CA LYS A 46 4.58 5.17 0.91
C LYS A 46 3.86 4.12 0.06
N HIS A 47 3.81 2.86 0.51
CA HIS A 47 3.09 1.80 -0.19
C HIS A 47 1.58 2.06 -0.22
N SER A 48 0.98 2.47 0.91
CA SER A 48 -0.45 2.83 0.97
C SER A 48 -0.78 3.99 0.05
N LEU A 49 0.10 5.00 -0.04
CA LEU A 49 -0.10 6.14 -0.94
C LEU A 49 -0.07 5.72 -2.41
N VAL A 50 0.87 4.86 -2.81
CA VAL A 50 0.95 4.34 -4.20
C VAL A 50 -0.26 3.48 -4.53
N ILE A 51 -0.69 2.58 -3.63
CA ILE A 51 -1.89 1.78 -3.84
C ILE A 51 -3.12 2.68 -3.98
N PHE A 52 -3.23 3.72 -3.16
CA PHE A 52 -4.29 4.70 -3.30
C PHE A 52 -4.26 5.39 -4.67
N MET A 53 -3.11 5.86 -5.13
CA MET A 53 -2.96 6.45 -6.46
C MET A 53 -3.38 5.49 -7.58
N ILE A 54 -2.98 4.21 -7.51
CA ILE A 54 -3.39 3.19 -8.48
C ILE A 54 -4.92 3.04 -8.48
N GLY A 55 -5.55 3.01 -7.31
CA GLY A 55 -7.01 2.93 -7.19
C GLY A 55 -7.72 4.14 -7.81
N VAL A 56 -7.20 5.35 -7.58
CA VAL A 56 -7.71 6.58 -8.21
C VAL A 56 -7.57 6.53 -9.73
N ILE A 57 -6.41 6.10 -10.25
CA ILE A 57 -6.17 5.96 -11.69
C ILE A 57 -7.16 4.98 -12.30
N ILE A 58 -7.35 3.79 -11.69
CA ILE A 58 -8.32 2.80 -12.17
C ILE A 58 -9.73 3.39 -12.18
N GLY A 59 -10.11 4.13 -11.12
CA GLY A 59 -11.39 4.80 -11.01
C GLY A 59 -11.64 5.84 -12.12
N LEU A 60 -10.68 6.73 -12.35
CA LEU A 60 -10.74 7.76 -13.41
C LEU A 60 -10.70 7.15 -14.81
N SER A 61 -10.02 6.00 -14.97
CA SER A 61 -9.90 5.31 -16.25
C SER A 61 -11.16 4.53 -16.64
N LYS A 62 -12.11 4.31 -15.71
CA LYS A 62 -13.30 3.47 -15.95
C LYS A 62 -14.09 3.93 -17.17
N ASP A 63 -14.33 5.23 -17.31
CA ASP A 63 -15.14 5.78 -18.39
C ASP A 63 -14.46 5.63 -19.76
N LEU A 64 -13.13 5.60 -19.80
CA LEU A 64 -12.35 5.34 -21.00
C LEU A 64 -12.34 3.85 -21.36
N ILE A 65 -12.14 2.99 -20.35
CA ILE A 65 -12.11 1.53 -20.52
C ILE A 65 -13.47 1.02 -21.01
N ASN A 66 -14.57 1.53 -20.48
CA ASN A 66 -15.93 1.11 -20.83
C ASN A 66 -16.35 1.48 -22.27
N LYS A 67 -15.61 2.37 -22.96
CA LYS A 67 -15.84 2.67 -24.39
C LYS A 67 -15.37 1.55 -25.32
N ILE A 68 -14.48 0.68 -24.86
CA ILE A 68 -13.96 -0.44 -25.64
C ILE A 68 -14.95 -1.61 -25.51
N PRO A 69 -15.30 -2.32 -26.60
CA PRO A 69 -16.01 -3.59 -26.48
C PRO A 69 -15.17 -4.58 -25.65
N LEU A 70 -15.75 -5.16 -24.59
CA LEU A 70 -15.09 -5.88 -23.46
C LEU A 70 -14.49 -5.03 -22.32
N GLY A 71 -14.67 -3.71 -22.33
CA GLY A 71 -14.20 -2.83 -21.26
C GLY A 71 -14.62 -3.25 -19.86
N ASN A 72 -15.87 -3.73 -19.70
CA ASN A 72 -16.37 -4.23 -18.41
C ASN A 72 -15.59 -5.44 -17.88
N LEU A 73 -15.19 -6.39 -18.75
CA LEU A 73 -14.41 -7.57 -18.35
C LEU A 73 -13.02 -7.15 -17.86
N ILE A 74 -12.36 -6.24 -18.58
CA ILE A 74 -11.06 -5.68 -18.21
C ILE A 74 -11.14 -4.95 -16.87
N ASN A 75 -12.19 -4.15 -16.68
CA ASN A 75 -12.43 -3.41 -15.44
C ASN A 75 -12.62 -4.34 -14.24
N ILE A 76 -13.40 -5.42 -14.40
CA ILE A 76 -13.57 -6.45 -13.36
C ILE A 76 -12.22 -7.09 -12.98
N ILE A 77 -11.42 -7.48 -13.98
CA ILE A 77 -10.10 -8.08 -13.74
C ILE A 77 -9.18 -7.10 -13.00
N LEU A 78 -9.13 -5.83 -13.43
CA LEU A 78 -8.33 -4.78 -12.79
C LEU A 78 -8.74 -4.57 -11.33
N ILE A 79 -10.04 -4.54 -11.04
CA ILE A 79 -10.57 -4.41 -9.67
C ILE A 79 -10.17 -5.61 -8.81
N ILE A 80 -10.23 -6.83 -9.34
CA ILE A 80 -9.83 -8.05 -8.60
C ILE A 80 -8.34 -8.02 -8.27
N ILE A 81 -7.48 -7.71 -9.25
CA ILE A 81 -6.03 -7.60 -9.04
C ILE A 81 -5.73 -6.50 -8.01
N PHE A 82 -6.40 -5.36 -8.13
CA PHE A 82 -6.26 -4.26 -7.19
C PHE A 82 -6.66 -4.65 -5.77
N ALA A 83 -7.82 -5.28 -5.60
CA ALA A 83 -8.30 -5.75 -4.30
C ALA A 83 -7.36 -6.77 -3.66
N PHE A 84 -6.77 -7.66 -4.47
CA PHE A 84 -5.77 -8.63 -4.02
C PHE A 84 -4.49 -7.93 -3.51
N LEU A 85 -3.95 -6.99 -4.28
CA LEU A 85 -2.76 -6.22 -3.90
C LEU A 85 -3.00 -5.34 -2.67
N TRP A 86 -4.17 -4.74 -2.57
CA TRP A 86 -4.59 -3.94 -1.42
C TRP A 86 -4.69 -4.80 -0.15
N SER A 87 -5.31 -5.98 -0.25
CA SER A 87 -5.39 -6.94 0.86
C SER A 87 -4.01 -7.43 1.30
N LEU A 88 -3.10 -7.71 0.35
CA LEU A 88 -1.71 -8.08 0.66
C LEU A 88 -0.98 -6.98 1.44
N SER A 89 -1.23 -5.71 1.09
CA SER A 89 -0.64 -4.58 1.80
C SER A 89 -1.02 -4.56 3.27
N TRP A 90 -2.30 -4.81 3.57
CA TRP A 90 -2.80 -4.93 4.93
C TRP A 90 -2.12 -6.06 5.70
N MET A 91 -2.13 -7.26 5.13
CA MET A 91 -1.52 -8.43 5.75
C MET A 91 -0.03 -8.20 6.04
N TYR A 92 0.70 -7.57 5.11
CA TYR A 92 2.13 -7.35 5.27
C TYR A 92 2.44 -6.25 6.29
N SER A 93 1.60 -5.21 6.39
CA SER A 93 1.74 -4.17 7.41
C SER A 93 1.61 -4.71 8.84
N LEU A 94 0.89 -5.83 9.03
CA LEU A 94 0.73 -6.48 10.33
C LEU A 94 1.89 -7.41 10.72
N THR A 95 2.78 -7.75 9.78
CA THR A 95 3.84 -8.74 10.05
C THR A 95 5.02 -8.21 10.87
N GLY A 96 5.12 -6.89 11.10
CA GLY A 96 6.26 -6.29 11.79
C GLY A 96 7.59 -6.51 11.06
N LYS A 97 7.56 -6.82 9.77
CA LYS A 97 8.74 -6.96 8.89
C LYS A 97 8.45 -6.27 7.57
N LYS A 98 9.43 -5.58 6.99
CA LYS A 98 9.30 -4.97 5.67
C LYS A 98 9.22 -6.09 4.63
N LYS A 99 8.02 -6.36 4.13
CA LYS A 99 7.79 -7.33 3.08
C LYS A 99 7.49 -6.62 1.76
N ASN A 100 8.12 -7.10 0.71
CA ASN A 100 7.89 -6.59 -0.65
C ASN A 100 6.49 -7.01 -1.11
N ILE A 101 5.64 -6.02 -1.36
CA ILE A 101 4.37 -6.20 -2.06
C ILE A 101 4.68 -6.22 -3.56
N PRO A 102 4.35 -7.30 -4.28
CA PRO A 102 4.64 -7.41 -5.71
C PRO A 102 4.01 -6.25 -6.50
N LEU A 103 4.70 -5.78 -7.54
CA LEU A 103 4.37 -4.61 -8.38
C LEU A 103 4.42 -3.25 -7.66
N ILE A 104 3.89 -3.16 -6.43
CA ILE A 104 3.80 -1.91 -5.68
C ILE A 104 5.16 -1.48 -5.15
N THR A 105 5.98 -2.42 -4.66
CA THR A 105 7.28 -2.09 -4.08
C THR A 105 8.20 -1.41 -5.10
N ASP A 106 8.22 -1.91 -6.33
CA ASP A 106 9.04 -1.36 -7.40
C ASP A 106 8.55 0.03 -7.82
N LEU A 107 7.22 0.24 -7.87
CA LEU A 107 6.61 1.55 -8.12
C LEU A 107 6.94 2.55 -7.00
N VAL A 108 6.89 2.13 -5.74
CA VAL A 108 7.24 2.97 -4.59
C VAL A 108 8.71 3.38 -4.67
N PHE A 109 9.62 2.45 -4.96
CA PHE A 109 11.03 2.79 -5.16
C PHE A 109 11.22 3.74 -6.34
N ARG A 110 10.51 3.55 -7.45
CA ARG A 110 10.61 4.46 -8.61
C ARG A 110 10.11 5.87 -8.34
N ILE A 111 9.09 6.05 -7.49
CA ILE A 111 8.49 7.36 -7.21
C ILE A 111 9.22 8.11 -6.09
N PHE A 112 9.76 7.39 -5.11
CA PHE A 112 10.28 7.99 -3.87
C PHE A 112 11.79 7.81 -3.62
N ASN A 113 12.53 7.30 -4.61
CA ASN A 113 13.98 7.15 -4.60
C ASN A 113 14.58 7.87 -5.81
#